data_AF-A0AAW7HLG4-F1
#
_entry.id   AF-A0AAW7HLG4-F1
#
_cell.length_a   1.000
_cell.length_b   1.000
_cell.length_c   1.000
_cell.angle_alpha   90.00
_cell.angle_beta   90.00
_cell.angle_gamma   90.00
#
_symmetry.space_group_name_H-M   'P 1'
#
loop_
_entity.id
_entity.type
_entity.pdbx_description
1 polymer ?
#
loop_
_entity_poly.entity_id
_entity_poly.type
_entity_poly.pdbx_seq_one_letter_code
_entity_poly.pdbx_strand_id
1 'polypeptide(L)'
;MSKATDLPGFEVPLHRSLTEPILLGGAPRTVAIANGTLAAAVGLGLQLWIPGVVLWIVGHSLAVWGARVDPQFMQVFARHIKHRPLLDV
;
A
#
# COMPACT_ATOMS: atom_id res chain seq x y z
N MET A 1 -20.88 23.49 -11.31
CA MET A 1 -21.00 22.53 -10.18
C MET A 1 -22.32 22.81 -9.49
N SER A 2 -23.33 21.96 -9.68
CA SER A 2 -24.62 22.13 -9.00
C SER A 2 -24.42 21.83 -7.53
N LYS A 3 -24.67 22.82 -6.66
CA LYS A 3 -24.65 22.65 -5.21
C LYS A 3 -25.80 21.71 -4.89
N ALA A 4 -25.50 20.49 -4.44
CA ALA A 4 -26.53 19.60 -3.92
C ALA A 4 -27.31 20.40 -2.87
N THR A 5 -28.64 20.42 -3.00
CA THR A 5 -29.52 21.05 -2.03
C THR A 5 -29.21 20.44 -0.67
N ASP A 6 -28.81 21.29 0.29
CA ASP A 6 -28.46 20.93 1.66
C ASP A 6 -29.69 20.26 2.32
N LEU A 7 -29.69 18.92 2.38
CA LEU A 7 -30.78 18.11 2.92
C LEU A 7 -30.48 17.84 4.41
N PRO A 8 -31.17 18.51 5.35
CA PRO A 8 -30.88 18.36 6.76
C PRO A 8 -31.01 16.88 7.19
N GLY A 9 -29.92 16.33 7.76
CA GLY A 9 -29.85 14.96 8.25
C GLY A 9 -29.25 13.93 7.28
N PHE A 10 -28.89 14.31 6.05
CA PHE A 10 -28.20 13.43 5.08
C PHE A 10 -26.69 13.66 4.96
N GLU A 11 -26.15 14.65 5.65
CA GLU A 11 -24.72 14.95 5.69
C GLU A 11 -24.10 14.57 7.04
N VAL A 12 -22.97 13.86 7.01
CA VAL A 12 -22.19 13.47 8.21
C VAL A 12 -20.75 13.91 8.00
N PRO A 13 -20.10 14.54 9.00
CA PRO A 13 -18.70 14.94 8.88
C PRO A 13 -17.79 13.72 8.72
N LEU A 14 -17.15 13.59 7.55
CA LEU A 14 -16.19 12.53 7.25
C LEU A 14 -14.77 13.00 7.57
N HIS A 15 -14.11 12.27 8.46
CA HIS A 15 -12.72 12.54 8.80
C HIS A 15 -11.78 11.92 7.75
N ARG A 16 -10.81 12.69 7.25
CA ARG A 16 -9.84 12.21 6.25
C ARG A 16 -9.08 10.95 6.69
N SER A 17 -8.81 10.82 8.00
CA SER A 17 -8.18 9.63 8.58
C SER A 17 -8.91 8.31 8.30
N LEU A 18 -10.21 8.34 7.99
CA LEU A 18 -11.00 7.14 7.67
C LEU A 18 -10.85 6.67 6.22
N THR A 19 -10.36 7.54 5.34
CA THR A 19 -10.31 7.28 3.88
C THR A 19 -8.90 7.36 3.31
N GLU A 20 -7.98 8.03 4.01
CA GLU A 20 -6.61 8.16 3.57
C GLU A 20 -5.85 6.82 3.68
N PRO A 21 -5.06 6.45 2.65
CA PRO A 21 -4.22 5.27 2.68
C PRO A 21 -3.20 5.30 3.84
N ILE A 22 -3.06 4.17 4.54
CA ILE A 22 -2.08 4.03 5.62
C ILE A 22 -0.69 3.70 5.03
N LEU A 23 0.15 4.73 4.99
CA LEU A 23 1.54 4.63 4.54
C LEU A 23 2.52 4.54 5.72
N LEU A 24 3.58 3.77 5.54
CA LEU A 24 4.71 3.65 6.46
C LEU A 24 5.97 4.11 5.72
N GLY A 25 6.49 5.29 6.07
CA GLY A 25 7.66 5.86 5.38
C GLY A 25 7.42 6.15 3.89
N GLY A 26 6.16 6.31 3.47
CA GLY A 26 5.79 6.50 2.07
C GLY A 26 5.49 5.21 1.29
N ALA A 27 5.64 4.02 1.90
CA ALA A 27 5.24 2.74 1.31
C ALA A 27 3.92 2.23 1.93
N PRO A 28 3.12 1.41 1.23
CA PRO A 28 1.92 0.83 1.85
C PRO A 28 2.32 -0.07 3.01
N ARG A 29 1.65 0.07 4.16
CA ARG A 29 2.00 -0.61 5.41
C ARG A 29 2.22 -2.13 5.22
N THR A 30 1.35 -2.79 4.47
CA THR A 30 1.43 -4.24 4.22
C THR A 30 2.72 -4.64 3.52
N VAL A 31 3.13 -3.90 2.48
CA VAL A 31 4.35 -4.15 1.72
C VAL A 31 5.58 -3.85 2.57
N ALA A 32 5.56 -2.74 3.31
CA ALA A 32 6.68 -2.36 4.16
C ALA A 32 6.94 -3.41 5.26
N ILE A 33 5.89 -3.93 5.89
CA ILE A 33 6.00 -5.02 6.87
C ILE A 33 6.52 -6.29 6.20
N ALA A 34 5.92 -6.73 5.09
CA ALA A 34 6.34 -7.96 4.41
C ALA A 34 7.81 -7.90 3.97
N ASN A 35 8.23 -6.78 3.37
CA ASN A 35 9.62 -6.57 2.95
C ASN A 35 10.57 -6.51 4.14
N GLY A 36 10.19 -5.81 5.22
CA GLY A 36 10.99 -5.74 6.45
C GLY A 36 11.16 -7.11 7.11
N THR A 37 10.11 -7.91 7.16
CA THR A 37 10.17 -9.29 7.69
C THR A 37 11.06 -10.18 6.83
N LEU A 38 10.92 -10.13 5.51
CA LEU A 38 11.74 -10.93 4.59
C LEU A 38 13.22 -10.53 4.68
N ALA A 39 13.50 -9.23 4.73
CA ALA A 39 14.86 -8.73 4.94
C ALA A 39 15.44 -9.13 6.29
N ALA A 40 14.65 -9.09 7.38
CA ALA A 40 15.09 -9.52 8.70
C ALA A 40 15.34 -11.04 8.76
N ALA A 41 14.50 -11.84 8.13
CA ALA A 41 14.69 -13.29 8.02
C ALA A 41 16.00 -13.62 7.29
N VAL A 42 16.31 -12.90 6.21
CA VAL A 42 17.56 -13.10 5.47
C VAL A 42 18.77 -12.54 6.23
N GLY A 43 18.68 -11.30 6.72
CA GLY A 43 19.80 -10.60 7.34
C GLY A 43 20.19 -11.16 8.71
N LEU A 44 19.20 -11.43 9.56
CA LEU A 44 19.42 -11.92 10.92
C LEU A 44 19.28 -13.43 11.01
N GLY A 45 18.26 -14.01 10.37
CA GLY A 45 17.97 -15.44 10.44
C GLY A 45 18.99 -16.30 9.70
N LEU A 46 19.28 -15.97 8.44
CA LEU A 46 20.34 -16.63 7.65
C LEU A 46 21.73 -16.01 7.87
N GLN A 47 21.83 -14.97 8.71
CA GLN A 47 23.06 -14.18 8.94
C GLN A 47 23.64 -13.51 7.68
N LEU A 48 22.87 -13.44 6.60
CA LEU A 48 23.25 -12.83 5.34
C LEU A 48 22.94 -11.32 5.37
N TRP A 49 23.63 -10.60 6.26
CA TRP A 49 23.30 -9.19 6.54
C TRP A 49 23.41 -8.28 5.30
N ILE A 50 24.39 -8.50 4.42
CA ILE A 50 24.53 -7.72 3.18
C ILE A 50 23.32 -7.97 2.26
N PRO A 51 23.00 -9.22 1.84
CA PRO A 51 21.78 -9.50 1.09
C PRO A 51 20.51 -8.99 1.76
N GLY A 52 20.39 -9.14 3.09
CA GLY A 52 19.24 -8.69 3.86
C GLY A 52 19.04 -7.17 3.77
N VAL A 53 20.12 -6.39 3.92
CA VAL A 53 20.07 -4.92 3.78
C VAL A 53 19.76 -4.52 2.34
N VAL A 54 20.36 -5.18 1.35
CA VAL A 54 20.08 -4.91 -0.08
C VAL A 54 18.60 -5.16 -0.40
N LEU A 55 18.06 -6.31 0.03
CA LEU A 55 16.63 -6.64 -0.11
C LEU A 55 15.75 -5.58 0.54
N TRP A 56 16.10 -5.15 1.76
CA TRP A 56 15.35 -4.13 2.46
C TRP A 56 15.31 -2.81 1.68
N ILE A 57 16.47 -2.27 1.30
CA ILE A 57 16.58 -0.97 0.62
C ILE A 57 15.89 -1.01 -0.73
N VAL A 58 16.15 -2.04 -1.55
CA VAL A 58 15.58 -2.16 -2.89
C VAL A 58 14.06 -2.33 -2.80
N GLY A 59 13.59 -3.28 -1.98
CA GLY A 59 12.16 -3.55 -1.83
C GLY A 59 11.39 -2.36 -1.26
N HIS A 60 11.96 -1.65 -0.27
CA HIS A 60 11.31 -0.49 0.32
C HIS A 60 11.30 0.70 -0.65
N SER A 61 12.40 0.94 -1.38
CA SER A 61 12.46 2.00 -2.39
C SER A 61 11.43 1.78 -3.51
N LEU A 62 11.30 0.54 -4.00
CA LEU A 62 10.27 0.17 -4.97
C LEU A 62 8.86 0.36 -4.42
N ALA A 63 8.62 0.01 -3.15
CA ALA A 63 7.32 0.20 -2.51
C ALA A 63 6.96 1.68 -2.35
N VAL A 64 7.92 2.53 -1.98
CA VAL A 64 7.74 3.99 -1.91
C VAL A 64 7.48 4.58 -3.30
N TRP A 65 8.22 4.13 -4.32
CA TRP A 65 8.00 4.55 -5.70
C TRP A 65 6.59 4.16 -6.18
N GLY A 66 6.15 2.93 -5.93
CA GLY A 66 4.80 2.47 -6.26
C GLY A 66 3.72 3.29 -5.58
N ALA A 67 3.85 3.57 -4.28
CA ALA A 67 2.90 4.41 -3.55
C ALA A 67 2.92 5.89 -3.95
N ARG A 68 4.03 6.39 -4.51
CA ARG A 68 4.06 7.73 -5.14
C ARG A 68 3.24 7.78 -6.43
N VAL A 69 3.21 6.70 -7.19
CA VAL A 69 2.42 6.60 -8.44
C VAL A 69 0.94 6.41 -8.10
N ASP A 70 0.63 5.46 -7.22
CA ASP A 70 -0.72 5.19 -6.74
C ASP A 70 -0.65 4.66 -5.28
N PRO A 71 -1.13 5.40 -4.27
CA PRO A 71 -1.16 4.95 -2.89
C PRO A 71 -1.92 3.63 -2.66
N GLN A 72 -2.85 3.28 -3.55
CA GLN A 72 -3.67 2.06 -3.47
C GLN A 72 -3.16 0.92 -4.35
N PHE A 73 -2.00 1.05 -5.00
CA PHE A 73 -1.50 0.09 -6.00
C PHE A 73 -1.53 -1.36 -5.50
N MET A 74 -1.16 -1.60 -4.24
CA MET A 74 -1.09 -2.94 -3.66
C MET A 74 -2.48 -3.55 -3.46
N GLN A 75 -3.50 -2.74 -3.14
CA GLN A 75 -4.87 -3.23 -3.02
C GLN A 75 -5.43 -3.63 -4.40
N VAL A 76 -5.14 -2.82 -5.43
CA VAL A 76 -5.52 -3.10 -6.81
C VAL A 76 -4.81 -4.35 -7.32
N PHE A 77 -3.50 -4.45 -7.09
CA PHE A 77 -2.68 -5.60 -7.48
C PHE A 77 -3.15 -6.89 -6.81
N ALA A 78 -3.39 -6.87 -5.49
CA ALA A 78 -3.92 -8.03 -4.76
C ALA A 78 -5.31 -8.43 -5.29
N ARG A 79 -6.16 -7.45 -5.61
CA ARG A 79 -7.47 -7.69 -6.22
C ARG A 79 -7.33 -8.31 -7.62
N HIS A 80 -6.39 -7.85 -8.42
CA HIS A 80 -6.11 -8.36 -9.76
C HIS A 80 -5.63 -9.81 -9.74
N ILE A 81 -4.77 -10.19 -8.78
CA ILE A 81 -4.36 -11.59 -8.60
C ILE A 81 -5.55 -12.46 -8.14
N LYS A 82 -6.38 -11.95 -7.24
CA LYS A 82 -7.47 -12.73 -6.63
C LYS A 82 -8.65 -12.95 -7.58
N HIS A 83 -8.99 -11.96 -8.39
CA HIS A 83 -10.17 -12.02 -9.26
C HIS A 83 -9.75 -12.33 -10.69
N ARG A 84 -10.45 -13.28 -11.31
CA ARG A 84 -10.27 -13.54 -12.74
C ARG A 84 -10.70 -12.30 -13.52
N PRO A 85 -10.06 -11.99 -14.65
CA PRO A 85 -10.60 -11.05 -15.61
C PRO A 85 -11.98 -11.57 -16.03
N LEU A 86 -13.03 -10.81 -15.72
CA LEU A 86 -14.41 -11.17 -16.09
C LEU A 86 -14.91 -10.38 -17.31
N LEU A 87 -14.08 -9.48 -17.85
CA LEU A 87 -14.38 -8.65 -19.02
C LEU A 87 -13.29 -8.89 -20.06
N ASP A 88 -13.30 -10.09 -20.63
CA ASP A 88 -12.64 -10.39 -21.90
C ASP A 88 -13.67 -10.11 -23.01
N VAL A 89 -13.81 -8.84 -23.41
CA VAL A 89 -14.52 -8.44 -24.65
C VAL A 89 -13.50 -7.93 -25.65
#